data_AF-A0A519EA90-F1
#
_entry.id   AF-A0A519EA90-F1
#
_cell.length_a   1.000
_cell.length_b   1.000
_cell.length_c   1.000
_cell.angle_alpha   90.00
_cell.angle_beta   90.00
_cell.angle_gamma   90.00
#
_symmetry.space_group_name_H-M   'P 1'
#
loop_
_entity.id
_entity.type
_entity.pdbx_description
1 polymer ?
#
loop_
_entity_poly.entity_id
_entity_poly.type
_entity_poly.pdbx_seq_one_letter_code
_entity_poly.pdbx_strand_id
1 'polypeptide(L)'
;MYRVGTWVGAKRWPNRMSHPDNWGKPIGGQVIDFTDPRAWANTPQFPVDNPHAGDVMGVALKAKSEGRLDNVIPVYWEFGSHRRVCWERVNEVHTFEEDIALWKAAKAMKWDELIHPRRRKPRTIAEFLPETMQHLAPA
;
A
#
# COMPACT_ATOMS: atom_id res chain seq x y z
N MET A 1 5.08 -4.52 -12.78
CA MET A 1 4.29 -5.52 -12.03
C MET A 1 5.13 -6.02 -10.87
N TYR A 2 4.63 -5.95 -9.64
CA TYR A 2 5.35 -6.39 -8.45
C TYR A 2 5.46 -7.91 -8.43
N ARG A 3 6.60 -8.43 -7.99
CA ARG A 3 6.80 -9.88 -7.86
C ARG A 3 6.14 -10.37 -6.58
N VAL A 4 5.69 -11.63 -6.58
CA VAL A 4 5.27 -12.30 -5.35
C VAL A 4 6.41 -12.26 -4.33
N GLY A 5 6.09 -11.97 -3.07
CA GLY A 5 7.04 -11.79 -1.99
C GLY A 5 7.57 -10.36 -1.83
N THR A 6 7.36 -9.47 -2.81
CA THR A 6 7.78 -8.06 -2.70
C THR A 6 6.99 -7.35 -1.61
N TRP A 7 7.70 -6.58 -0.77
CA TRP A 7 7.08 -5.69 0.20
C TRP A 7 6.69 -4.37 -0.45
N VAL A 8 5.43 -4.00 -0.28
CA VAL A 8 4.83 -2.78 -0.81
C VAL A 8 4.25 -1.92 0.31
N GLY A 9 4.10 -0.63 0.01
CA GLY A 9 3.32 0.33 0.78
C GLY A 9 2.25 0.97 -0.07
N ALA A 10 1.32 1.67 0.59
CA ALA A 10 0.15 2.29 -0.06
C ALA A 10 -0.31 3.56 0.67
N LYS A 11 0.64 4.34 1.23
CA LYS A 11 0.36 5.54 2.05
C LYS A 11 -0.55 5.26 3.27
N ARG A 12 -0.53 4.01 3.75
CA ARG A 12 -1.26 3.52 4.92
C ARG A 12 -0.46 3.90 6.18
N TRP A 13 -0.50 5.17 6.54
CA TRP A 13 0.24 5.73 7.67
C TRP A 13 -0.71 5.95 8.86
N PRO A 14 -0.59 5.19 9.95
CA PRO A 14 -1.43 5.34 11.13
C PRO A 14 -1.39 6.78 11.67
N ASN A 15 -2.54 7.32 12.03
CA ASN A 15 -2.69 8.66 12.61
C ASN A 15 -2.13 9.81 11.74
N ARG A 16 -2.02 9.65 10.41
CA ARG A 16 -1.50 10.71 9.51
C ARG A 16 -2.26 12.03 9.57
N MET A 17 -3.51 12.02 10.07
CA MET A 17 -4.34 13.21 10.22
C MET A 17 -4.09 13.93 11.57
N SER A 18 -3.28 13.34 12.46
CA SER A 18 -2.93 13.92 13.77
C SER A 18 -1.65 14.76 13.70
N HIS A 19 -1.22 15.30 14.84
CA HIS A 19 0.10 15.93 14.98
C HIS A 19 1.21 14.96 14.49
N PRO A 20 2.25 15.44 13.77
CA PRO A 20 3.29 14.58 13.18
C PRO A 20 3.99 13.65 14.19
N ASP A 21 4.06 14.03 15.46
CA ASP A 21 4.62 13.16 16.52
C ASP A 21 3.81 11.90 16.79
N ASN A 22 2.51 11.94 16.52
CA ASN A 22 1.60 10.81 16.74
C ASN A 22 1.51 9.89 15.52
N TRP A 23 2.19 10.21 14.41
CA TRP A 23 2.19 9.41 13.19
C TRP A 23 2.92 8.09 13.43
N GLY A 24 2.22 6.98 13.23
CA GLY A 24 2.81 5.66 13.22
C GLY A 24 3.66 5.44 11.96
N LYS A 25 4.55 4.44 12.01
CA LYS A 25 5.30 3.98 10.83
C LYS A 25 4.33 3.47 9.75
N PRO A 26 4.68 3.55 8.45
CA PRO A 26 3.88 2.97 7.39
C PRO A 26 3.62 1.49 7.60
N ILE A 27 2.41 1.06 7.27
CA ILE A 27 2.03 -0.36 7.28
C ILE A 27 2.52 -1.00 5.97
N GLY A 28 3.34 -2.04 6.10
CA GLY A 28 3.82 -2.82 4.97
C GLY A 28 2.89 -3.98 4.64
N GLY A 29 2.88 -4.37 3.37
CA GLY A 29 2.18 -5.55 2.90
C GLY A 29 3.05 -6.35 1.95
N GLN A 30 2.87 -7.66 1.93
CA GLN A 30 3.59 -8.53 1.02
C GLN A 30 2.68 -8.92 -0.15
N VAL A 31 3.17 -8.76 -1.38
CA VAL A 31 2.47 -9.25 -2.57
C VAL A 31 2.42 -10.77 -2.51
N ILE A 32 1.22 -11.35 -2.61
CA ILE A 32 1.03 -12.80 -2.65
C ILE A 32 0.59 -13.24 -4.04
N ASP A 33 0.58 -14.56 -4.28
CA ASP A 33 0.11 -15.09 -5.56
C ASP A 33 -1.42 -14.91 -5.68
N PHE A 34 -1.91 -14.67 -6.89
CA PHE A 34 -3.34 -14.54 -7.16
C PHE A 34 -4.08 -15.88 -7.06
N THR A 35 -3.38 -17.01 -7.02
CA THR A 35 -3.93 -18.33 -6.73
C THR A 35 -3.82 -18.72 -5.26
N ASP A 36 -3.30 -17.84 -4.39
CA ASP A 36 -3.20 -18.10 -2.95
C ASP A 36 -4.61 -18.12 -2.33
N PRO A 37 -5.00 -19.18 -1.59
CA PRO A 37 -6.32 -19.24 -0.95
C PRO A 37 -6.64 -18.04 -0.05
N ARG A 38 -5.63 -17.46 0.60
CA ARG A 38 -5.79 -16.28 1.46
C ARG A 38 -6.26 -15.05 0.69
N ALA A 39 -5.94 -14.95 -0.60
CA ALA A 39 -6.40 -13.86 -1.46
C ALA A 39 -7.90 -13.92 -1.76
N TRP A 40 -8.49 -15.11 -1.63
CA TRP A 40 -9.87 -15.39 -1.93
C TRP A 40 -10.73 -15.63 -0.70
N ALA A 41 -10.11 -15.77 0.48
CA ALA A 41 -10.82 -15.88 1.75
C ALA A 41 -11.81 -14.72 1.96
N ASN A 42 -13.02 -15.05 2.41
CA ASN A 42 -14.10 -14.10 2.68
C ASN A 42 -14.50 -13.23 1.47
N THR A 43 -14.27 -13.70 0.24
CA THR A 43 -14.77 -13.04 -0.99
C THR A 43 -16.18 -13.54 -1.34
N PRO A 44 -16.93 -12.84 -2.21
CA PRO A 44 -18.23 -13.34 -2.66
C PRO A 44 -18.18 -14.72 -3.31
N GLN A 45 -17.07 -15.08 -3.97
CA GLN A 45 -16.86 -16.40 -4.58
C GLN A 45 -16.55 -17.48 -3.53
N PHE A 46 -15.95 -17.09 -2.40
CA PHE A 46 -15.57 -17.98 -1.32
C PHE A 46 -15.90 -17.32 0.02
N PRO A 47 -17.17 -17.42 0.49
CA PRO A 47 -17.62 -16.82 1.75
C PRO A 47 -17.17 -17.65 2.96
N VAL A 48 -15.91 -18.08 2.96
CA VAL A 48 -15.27 -18.89 3.99
C VAL A 48 -13.87 -18.35 4.25
N ASP A 49 -13.37 -18.53 5.47
CA ASP A 49 -12.06 -18.01 5.88
C ASP A 49 -10.88 -18.81 5.28
N ASN A 50 -11.09 -20.10 5.01
CA ASN A 50 -10.06 -20.98 4.45
C ASN A 50 -10.61 -21.76 3.25
N PRO A 51 -10.66 -21.14 2.04
CA PRO A 51 -11.14 -21.82 0.85
C PRO A 51 -10.16 -22.91 0.39
N HIS A 52 -10.70 -23.96 -0.22
CA HIS A 52 -9.89 -25.07 -0.72
C HIS A 52 -9.05 -24.63 -1.93
N ALA A 53 -7.75 -24.96 -1.93
CA ALA A 53 -6.81 -24.47 -2.93
C ALA A 53 -7.16 -24.90 -4.37
N GLY A 54 -7.71 -26.11 -4.54
CA GLY A 54 -8.14 -26.60 -5.86
C GLY A 54 -9.26 -25.75 -6.48
N ASP A 55 -10.21 -25.31 -5.66
CA ASP A 55 -11.35 -24.51 -6.14
C ASP A 55 -10.90 -23.08 -6.46
N VAL A 56 -10.04 -22.52 -5.60
CA VAL A 56 -9.43 -21.21 -5.81
C VAL A 56 -8.66 -21.15 -7.12
N MET A 57 -7.88 -22.17 -7.44
CA MET A 57 -7.11 -22.22 -8.69
C MET A 57 -8.01 -22.06 -9.92
N GLY A 58 -9.12 -22.80 -9.98
CA GLY A 58 -10.06 -22.71 -11.12
C GLY A 58 -10.69 -21.32 -11.26
N VAL A 59 -11.13 -20.73 -10.15
CA VAL A 59 -11.73 -19.38 -10.15
C VAL A 59 -10.69 -18.31 -10.49
N ALA A 60 -9.49 -18.41 -9.94
CA ALA A 60 -8.40 -17.47 -10.17
C ALA A 60 -7.93 -17.46 -11.62
N LEU A 61 -7.75 -18.64 -12.22
CA LEU A 61 -7.36 -18.76 -13.64
C LEU A 61 -8.46 -18.22 -14.56
N LYS A 62 -9.74 -18.52 -14.28
CA LYS A 62 -10.87 -17.96 -15.02
C LYS A 62 -10.93 -16.43 -14.89
N ALA A 63 -10.75 -15.89 -13.69
CA ALA A 63 -10.73 -14.44 -13.46
C ALA A 63 -9.59 -13.76 -14.23
N LYS A 64 -8.42 -14.42 -14.31
CA LYS A 64 -7.29 -13.95 -15.08
C LYS A 64 -7.56 -13.99 -16.59
N SER A 65 -8.18 -15.05 -17.12
CA SER A 65 -8.50 -15.13 -18.56
C SER A 65 -9.57 -14.13 -18.99
N GLU A 66 -10.43 -13.72 -18.05
CA GLU A 66 -11.45 -12.67 -18.26
C GLU A 66 -10.89 -11.25 -18.08
N GLY A 67 -9.60 -11.08 -17.81
CA GLY A 67 -8.96 -9.77 -17.61
C GLY A 67 -9.34 -9.05 -16.31
N ARG A 68 -10.07 -9.72 -15.41
CA ARG A 68 -10.54 -9.11 -14.14
C ARG A 68 -9.39 -8.78 -13.18
N LEU A 69 -8.20 -9.37 -13.40
CA LEU A 69 -7.03 -9.24 -12.53
C LEU A 69 -5.92 -8.37 -13.13
N ASP A 70 -6.11 -7.74 -14.29
CA ASP A 70 -5.02 -7.11 -15.05
C ASP A 70 -4.37 -5.91 -14.34
N ASN A 71 -5.15 -5.19 -13.52
CA ASN A 71 -4.70 -3.97 -12.85
C ASN A 71 -4.74 -4.07 -11.32
N VAL A 72 -4.90 -5.27 -10.78
CA VAL A 72 -4.97 -5.52 -9.35
C VAL A 72 -4.00 -6.61 -8.93
N ILE A 73 -3.46 -6.47 -7.72
CA ILE A 73 -2.62 -7.48 -7.09
C ILE A 73 -3.12 -7.77 -5.68
N PRO A 74 -3.10 -9.02 -5.22
CA PRO A 74 -3.42 -9.32 -3.84
C PRO A 74 -2.21 -9.01 -2.96
N VAL A 75 -2.44 -8.19 -1.92
CA VAL A 75 -1.43 -7.80 -0.95
C VAL A 75 -1.87 -8.24 0.43
N TYR A 76 -1.02 -9.00 1.12
CA TYR A 76 -1.22 -9.41 2.49
C TYR A 76 -0.63 -8.37 3.44
N TRP A 77 -1.51 -7.56 4.04
CA TRP A 77 -1.15 -6.43 4.90
C TRP A 77 -0.98 -6.87 6.36
N GLU A 78 0.01 -6.28 7.04
CA GLU A 78 0.28 -6.50 8.46
C GLU A 78 -0.08 -5.27 9.30
N PHE A 79 -1.30 -5.23 9.84
CA PHE A 79 -1.80 -4.11 10.65
C PHE A 79 -1.37 -4.17 12.12
N GLY A 80 -0.36 -4.98 12.44
CA GLY A 80 0.11 -5.25 13.81
C GLY A 80 -0.81 -6.18 14.59
N SER A 81 -2.06 -5.79 14.83
CA SER A 81 -3.04 -6.58 15.61
C SER A 81 -3.71 -7.69 14.80
N HIS A 82 -3.74 -7.55 13.47
CA HIS A 82 -4.36 -8.50 12.56
C HIS A 82 -3.68 -8.41 11.19
N ARG A 83 -3.95 -9.40 10.35
CA ARG A 83 -3.49 -9.46 8.97
C ARG A 83 -4.68 -9.64 8.04
N ARG A 84 -4.62 -9.04 6.86
CA ARG A 84 -5.71 -9.11 5.89
C ARG A 84 -5.17 -9.00 4.47
N VAL A 85 -5.75 -9.77 3.55
CA VAL A 85 -5.51 -9.56 2.12
C VAL A 85 -6.44 -8.48 1.58
N CYS A 86 -5.87 -7.55 0.83
CA CYS A 86 -6.60 -6.59 0.02
C CYS A 86 -6.16 -6.74 -1.44
N TRP A 87 -7.11 -6.66 -2.37
CA TRP A 87 -6.81 -6.52 -3.80
C TRP A 87 -6.54 -5.05 -4.09
N GLU A 88 -5.27 -4.70 -4.24
CA GLU A 88 -4.81 -3.33 -4.43
C GLU A 88 -4.61 -3.03 -5.92
N ARG A 89 -4.87 -1.80 -6.34
CA ARG A 89 -4.57 -1.38 -7.69
C ARG A 89 -3.07 -1.17 -7.87
N VAL A 90 -2.53 -1.61 -8.99
CA VAL A 90 -1.08 -1.54 -9.25
C VAL A 90 -0.54 -0.10 -9.20
N ASN A 91 -1.35 0.91 -9.53
CA ASN A 91 -0.98 2.33 -9.49
C ASN A 91 -1.17 3.00 -8.12
N GLU A 92 -1.78 2.33 -7.15
CA GLU A 92 -1.98 2.83 -5.78
C GLU A 92 -0.94 2.25 -4.80
N VAL A 93 -0.10 1.32 -5.27
CA VAL A 93 0.99 0.71 -4.51
C VAL A 93 2.35 1.12 -5.06
N HIS A 94 3.30 1.23 -4.14
CA HIS A 94 4.72 1.49 -4.39
C HIS A 94 5.55 0.58 -3.51
N THR A 95 6.86 0.51 -3.71
CA THR A 95 7.71 -0.30 -2.84
C THR A 95 7.63 0.20 -1.41
N PHE A 96 7.83 -0.69 -0.44
CA PHE A 96 7.76 -0.27 0.96
C PHE A 96 8.85 0.74 1.33
N GLU A 97 10.01 0.69 0.67
CA GLU A 97 11.08 1.68 0.81
C GLU A 97 10.61 3.08 0.38
N GLU A 98 9.95 3.19 -0.77
CA GLU A 98 9.36 4.43 -1.26
C GLU A 98 8.29 4.95 -0.29
N ASP A 99 7.50 4.08 0.35
CA ASP A 99 6.46 4.48 1.32
C ASP A 99 7.08 5.06 2.60
N ILE A 100 8.20 4.48 3.05
CA ILE A 100 8.98 5.01 4.17
C ILE A 100 9.56 6.38 3.81
N ALA A 101 10.10 6.55 2.60
CA ALA A 101 10.64 7.83 2.15
C ALA A 101 9.55 8.90 2.09
N LEU A 102 8.41 8.59 1.50
CA LEU A 102 7.23 9.46 1.45
C LEU A 102 6.73 9.82 2.85
N TRP A 103 6.69 8.86 3.78
CA TRP A 103 6.28 9.10 5.15
C TRP A 103 7.24 10.04 5.88
N LYS A 104 8.56 9.84 5.76
CA LYS A 104 9.56 10.74 6.34
C LYS A 104 9.44 12.15 5.76
N ALA A 105 9.31 12.25 4.43
CA ALA A 105 9.16 13.53 3.73
C ALA A 105 7.88 14.25 4.15
N ALA A 106 6.74 13.56 4.21
CA ALA A 106 5.48 14.13 4.66
C ALA A 106 5.52 14.58 6.13
N LYS A 107 6.17 13.82 7.00
CA LYS A 107 6.35 14.19 8.41
C LYS A 107 7.23 15.44 8.54
N ALA A 108 8.33 15.52 7.78
CA ALA A 108 9.22 16.68 7.75
C ALA A 108 8.52 17.93 7.18
N MET A 109 7.76 17.78 6.10
CA MET A 109 6.93 18.83 5.51
C MET A 109 5.92 19.37 6.54
N LYS A 110 5.24 18.46 7.28
CA LYS A 110 4.28 18.88 8.30
C LYS A 110 4.92 19.63 9.46
N TRP A 111 6.11 19.20 9.88
CA TRP A 111 6.91 19.92 10.86
C TRP A 111 7.32 21.31 10.38
N ASP A 112 7.77 21.42 9.14
CA ASP A 112 8.15 22.70 8.53
C ASP A 112 6.97 23.68 8.45
N GLU A 113 5.76 23.19 8.12
CA GLU A 113 4.53 23.99 8.17
C GLU A 113 4.24 24.53 9.59
N LEU A 114 4.39 23.68 10.61
CA LEU A 114 4.14 24.06 12.01
C LEU A 114 5.16 25.07 12.53
N ILE A 115 6.43 24.93 12.15
CA ILE A 115 7.53 25.83 12.57
C ILE A 115 7.43 27.18 11.85
N HIS A 116 6.89 27.22 10.62
CA HIS A 116 6.81 28.42 9.80
C HIS A 116 5.36 28.83 9.47
N PRO A 117 4.52 29.15 10.48
CA PRO A 117 3.09 29.38 10.28
C PRO A 117 2.77 30.60 9.40
N ARG A 118 3.72 31.52 9.23
CA ARG A 118 3.57 32.74 8.39
C ARG A 118 4.08 32.57 6.96
N ARG A 119 4.52 31.38 6.55
CA ARG A 119 5.04 31.16 5.20
C ARG A 119 3.92 31.30 4.17
N ARG A 120 4.11 32.16 3.17
CA ARG A 120 3.11 32.45 2.13
C ARG A 120 2.97 31.33 1.09
N LYS A 121 4.07 30.63 0.77
CA LYS A 121 4.08 29.53 -0.19
C LYS A 121 4.49 28.23 0.54
N PRO A 122 3.62 27.23 0.64
CA PRO A 122 4.00 25.93 1.20
C PRO A 122 5.05 25.27 0.29
N ARG A 123 6.03 24.61 0.91
CA ARG A 123 7.00 23.79 0.18
C ARG A 123 6.33 22.52 -0.30
N THR A 124 6.76 21.99 -1.43
CA THR A 124 6.21 20.73 -1.95
C THR A 124 6.90 19.53 -1.29
N ILE A 125 6.23 18.38 -1.25
CA ILE A 125 6.83 17.15 -0.68
C ILE A 125 8.11 16.71 -1.41
N ALA A 126 8.24 17.05 -2.70
CA ALA A 126 9.42 16.81 -3.51
C ALA A 126 10.69 17.41 -2.89
N GLU A 127 10.57 18.57 -2.24
CA GLU A 127 11.69 19.25 -1.59
C GLU A 127 12.16 18.58 -0.29
N PHE A 128 11.41 17.60 0.21
CA PHE A 128 11.75 16.79 1.39
C PHE A 128 12.11 15.35 1.03
N LEU A 129 12.05 14.99 -0.27
CA LEU A 129 12.44 13.69 -0.78
C LEU A 129 13.89 13.71 -1.28
N PRO A 130 14.61 12.56 -1.22
CA PRO A 130 15.86 12.40 -1.94
C PRO A 130 15.67 12.66 -3.44
N GLU A 131 16.70 13.17 -4.11
CA GLU A 131 16.67 13.49 -5.55
C GLU A 131 16.24 12.30 -6.41
N THR A 132 16.72 11.10 -6.07
CA THR A 132 16.36 9.83 -6.74
C THR A 132 14.88 9.46 -6.62
N MET A 133 14.16 10.03 -5.65
CA MET A 133 12.78 9.71 -5.30
C MET A 133 11.80 10.88 -5.52
N GLN A 134 12.24 11.98 -6.13
CA GLN A 134 11.36 13.14 -6.38
C GLN A 134 10.19 12.80 -7.32
N HIS A 135 10.34 11.80 -8.19
CA HIS A 135 9.28 11.31 -9.07
C HIS A 135 8.07 10.74 -8.32
N LEU A 136 8.20 10.45 -7.02
CA LEU A 136 7.10 9.99 -6.16
C LEU A 136 6.20 11.13 -5.67
N ALA A 137 6.66 12.37 -5.78
CA ALA A 137 5.85 13.52 -5.41
C ALA A 137 4.65 13.62 -6.36
N PRO A 138 3.42 13.81 -5.84
CA PRO A 138 2.29 14.14 -6.70
C PRO A 138 2.60 15.45 -7.43
N ALA A 139 2.30 15.48 -8.74
CA ALA A 139 2.46 16.64 -9.59
C ALA A 139 1.57 17.82 -9.12
#